data_AF-A0A382VZX1-F1
#
_entry.id   AF-A0A382VZX1-F1
#
_cell.length_a   1.000
_cell.length_b   1.000
_cell.length_c   1.000
_cell.angle_alpha   90.00
_cell.angle_beta   90.00
_cell.angle_gamma   90.00
#
_symmetry.space_group_name_H-M   'P 1'
#
loop_
_entity.id
_entity.type
_entity.pdbx_description
1 polymer ?
#
loop_
_entity_poly.entity_id
_entity_poly.type
_entity_poly.pdbx_seq_one_letter_code
_entity_poly.pdbx_strand_id
1 'polypeptide(L)'
;HLPFLSNVVQNVDLTPLGALALCFGAAAISGVLGLSPAYGAFLAGLVLGNSGERPAFVGSTRPIQSILMMVFFLSIGLLIDLPFIIANLGTVLVLLFVVTIFKTAMNTTILKLLGQPWPQAFMVSVVLSQIGEFSFLLSKTGLEAGLIGEEVLRLVVAVTVLSLAVSPFWVVTARRLHEMTGSVVTLRELMTSVYSYEADFIAAASLKVRPKFALAIRRLKNGIEKKYLTELINKLNYLAARFTKHLSSRQKINAANDNPLGKKNPEKKVSKSA
;
A
#
# COMPACT_ATOMS: atom_id res chain seq x y z
N HIS A 1 -3.10 -20.34 -8.55
CA HIS A 1 -4.14 -21.24 -8.03
C HIS A 1 -3.88 -21.50 -6.56
N LEU A 2 -4.71 -20.96 -5.66
CA LEU A 2 -4.65 -21.28 -4.23
C LEU A 2 -5.54 -22.52 -4.00
N PRO A 3 -4.99 -23.68 -3.60
CA PRO A 3 -5.72 -24.95 -3.57
C PRO A 3 -6.90 -24.96 -2.60
N PHE A 4 -6.87 -24.14 -1.55
CA PHE A 4 -7.95 -24.05 -0.57
C PHE A 4 -9.19 -23.30 -1.10
N LEU A 5 -9.02 -22.36 -2.04
CA LEU A 5 -10.15 -21.56 -2.54
C LEU A 5 -11.12 -22.39 -3.39
N SER A 6 -10.61 -23.41 -4.10
CA SER A 6 -11.45 -24.27 -4.95
C SER A 6 -12.52 -25.04 -4.17
N ASN A 7 -12.20 -25.48 -2.94
CA ASN A 7 -13.16 -26.22 -2.09
C ASN A 7 -14.19 -25.30 -1.44
N VAL A 8 -13.81 -24.06 -1.15
CA VAL A 8 -14.70 -23.05 -0.55
C VAL A 8 -15.71 -22.52 -1.58
N VAL A 9 -15.28 -22.33 -2.82
CA VAL A 9 -16.11 -21.78 -3.91
C VAL A 9 -17.20 -22.75 -4.38
N GLN A 10 -17.00 -24.06 -4.19
CA GLN A 10 -17.99 -25.08 -4.54
C GLN A 10 -19.28 -24.96 -3.70
N ASN A 11 -19.23 -24.28 -2.56
CA ASN A 11 -20.38 -24.10 -1.67
C ASN A 11 -20.77 -22.61 -1.59
N VAL A 12 -22.02 -22.32 -1.95
CA VAL A 12 -22.55 -20.95 -2.01
C VAL A 12 -22.49 -20.24 -0.66
N ASP A 13 -22.69 -20.98 0.44
CA ASP A 13 -22.69 -20.43 1.80
C ASP A 13 -21.28 -20.21 2.37
N LEU A 14 -20.31 -21.04 1.99
CA LEU A 14 -18.92 -20.93 2.47
C LEU A 14 -18.13 -19.85 1.72
N THR A 15 -18.53 -19.52 0.50
CA THR A 15 -17.88 -18.47 -0.31
C THR A 15 -17.83 -17.10 0.39
N PRO A 16 -18.95 -16.51 0.86
CA PRO A 16 -18.91 -15.23 1.58
C PRO A 16 -18.18 -15.33 2.92
N LEU A 17 -18.33 -16.46 3.63
CA LEU A 17 -17.66 -16.70 4.91
C LEU A 17 -16.14 -16.76 4.75
N GLY A 18 -15.66 -17.44 3.71
CA GLY A 18 -14.24 -17.52 3.36
C GLY A 18 -13.67 -16.17 2.96
N ALA A 19 -14.41 -15.37 2.19
CA ALA A 19 -13.99 -14.01 1.85
C ALA A 19 -13.84 -13.13 3.10
N LEU A 20 -14.81 -13.17 4.02
CA LEU A 20 -14.75 -12.42 5.27
C LEU A 20 -13.63 -12.91 6.18
N ALA A 21 -13.45 -14.23 6.29
CA ALA A 21 -12.38 -14.81 7.08
C ALA A 21 -10.99 -14.37 6.57
N LEU A 22 -10.80 -14.32 5.25
CA LEU A 22 -9.57 -13.80 4.65
C LEU A 22 -9.41 -12.30 4.89
N CYS A 23 -10.48 -11.52 4.74
CA CYS A 23 -10.46 -10.08 4.97
C CYS A 23 -10.11 -9.73 6.43
N PHE A 24 -10.87 -10.25 7.38
CA PHE A 24 -10.64 -10.01 8.82
C PHE A 24 -9.37 -10.68 9.31
N GLY A 25 -9.01 -11.86 8.79
CA GLY A 25 -7.76 -12.53 9.12
C GLY A 25 -6.54 -11.69 8.70
N ALA A 26 -6.52 -11.17 7.48
CA ALA A 26 -5.46 -10.29 7.03
C ALA A 26 -5.45 -8.94 7.77
N ALA A 27 -6.62 -8.38 8.08
CA ALA A 27 -6.73 -7.17 8.90
C ALA A 27 -6.17 -7.37 10.31
N ALA A 28 -6.48 -8.51 10.94
CA ALA A 28 -5.97 -8.87 12.27
C ALA A 28 -4.45 -9.06 12.27
N ILE A 29 -3.92 -9.79 11.28
CA ILE A 29 -2.46 -9.96 11.12
C ILE A 29 -1.77 -8.61 10.95
N SER A 30 -2.32 -7.74 10.09
CA SER A 30 -1.80 -6.38 9.87
C SER A 30 -1.80 -5.57 11.18
N GLY A 31 -2.88 -5.64 11.96
CA GLY A 31 -2.99 -4.98 13.26
C GLY A 31 -1.96 -5.48 14.28
N VAL A 32 -1.73 -6.79 14.35
CA VAL A 32 -0.71 -7.39 15.23
C VAL A 32 0.71 -6.95 14.84
N LEU A 33 0.95 -6.69 13.55
CA LEU A 33 2.23 -6.16 13.05
C LEU A 33 2.40 -4.65 13.30
N GLY A 34 1.42 -3.98 13.92
CA GLY A 34 1.44 -2.53 14.14
C GLY A 34 1.11 -1.70 12.89
N LEU A 35 0.61 -2.33 11.82
CA LEU A 35 0.11 -1.66 10.62
C LEU A 35 -1.38 -1.38 10.76
N SER A 36 -1.91 -0.43 9.97
CA SER A 36 -3.35 -0.18 9.94
C SER A 36 -4.11 -1.46 9.52
N PRO A 37 -5.14 -1.90 10.25
CA PRO A 37 -5.93 -3.08 9.87
C PRO A 37 -6.52 -3.00 8.47
N ALA A 38 -6.85 -1.79 8.02
CA ALA A 38 -7.42 -1.57 6.71
C ALA A 38 -6.42 -1.81 5.56
N TYR A 39 -5.11 -1.72 5.81
CA TYR A 39 -4.08 -2.15 4.85
C TYR A 39 -4.11 -3.68 4.64
N GLY A 40 -4.24 -4.45 5.72
CA GLY A 40 -4.39 -5.91 5.66
C GLY A 40 -5.64 -6.34 4.88
N ALA A 41 -6.78 -5.70 5.16
CA ALA A 41 -8.02 -5.92 4.42
C ALA A 41 -7.87 -5.61 2.91
N PHE A 42 -7.19 -4.51 2.57
CA PHE A 42 -6.91 -4.14 1.18
C PHE A 42 -6.04 -5.18 0.46
N LEU A 43 -4.98 -5.67 1.11
CA LEU A 43 -4.15 -6.74 0.56
C LEU A 43 -4.92 -8.04 0.34
N ALA A 44 -5.78 -8.44 1.28
CA ALA A 44 -6.66 -9.59 1.09
C ALA A 44 -7.57 -9.41 -0.13
N GLY A 45 -8.12 -8.21 -0.31
CA GLY A 45 -8.91 -7.84 -1.49
C GLY A 45 -8.12 -7.95 -2.79
N LEU A 46 -6.85 -7.51 -2.82
CA LEU A 46 -5.98 -7.63 -3.99
C LEU A 46 -5.65 -9.09 -4.33
N VAL A 47 -5.35 -9.91 -3.31
CA VAL A 47 -5.08 -11.34 -3.50
C VAL A 47 -6.30 -12.06 -4.05
N LEU A 48 -7.49 -11.76 -3.51
CA LEU A 48 -8.75 -12.34 -3.96
C LEU A 48 -9.15 -11.84 -5.36
N GLY A 49 -8.92 -10.55 -5.62
CA GLY A 49 -9.19 -9.90 -6.90
C GLY A 49 -8.30 -10.40 -8.05
N ASN A 50 -7.09 -10.88 -7.74
CA ASN A 50 -6.18 -11.50 -8.71
C ASN A 50 -6.36 -13.03 -8.82
N SER A 51 -7.33 -13.61 -8.11
CA SER A 51 -7.65 -15.05 -8.19
C SER A 51 -8.62 -15.36 -9.33
N GLY A 52 -8.55 -16.59 -9.87
CA GLY A 52 -9.47 -17.06 -10.91
C GLY A 52 -10.94 -17.10 -10.46
N GLU A 53 -11.17 -17.14 -9.14
CA GLU A 53 -12.49 -17.24 -8.52
C GLU A 53 -13.10 -15.88 -8.16
N ARG A 54 -12.49 -14.77 -8.59
CA ARG A 54 -12.96 -13.40 -8.32
C ARG A 54 -14.48 -13.22 -8.54
N PRO A 55 -15.10 -13.68 -9.65
CA PRO A 55 -16.51 -13.40 -9.89
C PRO A 55 -17.43 -13.99 -8.81
N ALA A 56 -17.13 -15.19 -8.32
CA ALA A 56 -17.90 -15.85 -7.26
C ALA A 56 -17.78 -15.08 -5.94
N PHE A 57 -16.55 -14.76 -5.52
CA PHE A 57 -16.33 -14.02 -4.27
C PHE A 57 -16.90 -12.61 -4.30
N VAL A 58 -16.74 -11.87 -5.41
CA VAL A 58 -17.30 -10.52 -5.55
C VAL A 58 -18.83 -10.57 -5.58
N GLY A 59 -19.42 -11.58 -6.24
CA GLY A 59 -20.88 -11.77 -6.25
C GLY A 59 -21.44 -11.99 -4.86
N SER A 60 -20.86 -12.91 -4.09
CA SER A 60 -21.36 -13.31 -2.77
C SER A 60 -21.10 -12.28 -1.67
N THR A 61 -20.09 -11.43 -1.80
CA THR A 61 -19.73 -10.42 -0.77
C THR A 61 -20.46 -9.08 -0.94
N ARG A 62 -21.03 -8.79 -2.12
CA ARG A 62 -21.75 -7.53 -2.40
C ARG A 62 -22.83 -7.19 -1.35
N PRO A 63 -23.73 -8.11 -0.94
CA PRO A 63 -24.76 -7.77 0.05
C PRO A 63 -24.16 -7.40 1.41
N ILE A 64 -23.12 -8.12 1.82
CA ILE A 64 -22.42 -7.91 3.09
C ILE A 64 -21.71 -6.56 3.06
N GLN A 65 -21.05 -6.23 1.96
CA GLN A 65 -20.42 -4.93 1.77
C GLN A 65 -21.44 -3.80 1.93
N SER A 66 -22.63 -3.91 1.34
CA SER A 66 -23.68 -2.91 1.49
C SER A 66 -24.09 -2.69 2.95
N ILE A 67 -24.22 -3.78 3.72
CA ILE A 67 -24.55 -3.70 5.15
C ILE A 67 -23.40 -3.06 5.94
N LEU A 68 -22.15 -3.47 5.70
CA LEU A 68 -20.98 -2.91 6.37
C LEU A 68 -20.81 -1.42 6.07
N MET A 69 -21.07 -1.00 4.83
CA MET A 69 -21.09 0.42 4.46
C MET A 69 -22.18 1.19 5.20
N MET A 70 -23.38 0.64 5.30
CA MET A 70 -24.47 1.26 6.08
C MET A 70 -24.09 1.44 7.55
N VAL A 71 -23.52 0.39 8.18
CA VAL A 71 -23.07 0.45 9.57
C VAL A 71 -21.93 1.47 9.73
N PHE A 72 -20.98 1.50 8.80
CA PHE A 72 -19.89 2.47 8.80
C PHE A 72 -20.38 3.92 8.76
N PHE A 73 -21.29 4.24 7.84
CA PHE A 73 -21.88 5.59 7.75
C PHE A 73 -22.71 5.94 8.99
N LEU A 74 -23.45 4.98 9.55
CA LEU A 74 -24.18 5.17 10.81
C LEU A 74 -23.22 5.48 11.96
N SER A 75 -22.15 4.70 12.12
CA SER A 75 -21.14 4.92 13.16
C SER A 75 -20.49 6.29 13.04
N ILE A 76 -20.12 6.72 11.83
CA ILE A 76 -19.59 8.08 11.61
C ILE A 76 -20.63 9.13 12.00
N GLY A 77 -21.89 8.94 11.63
CA GLY A 77 -22.99 9.83 11.99
C GLY A 77 -23.13 10.03 13.50
N LEU A 78 -22.94 8.95 14.27
CA LEU A 78 -22.99 8.99 15.74
C LEU A 78 -21.78 9.68 16.38
N LEU A 79 -20.65 9.76 15.69
CA LEU A 79 -19.45 10.45 16.16
C LEU A 79 -19.51 11.97 15.96
N ILE A 80 -20.52 12.47 15.25
CA ILE A 80 -20.68 13.90 14.99
C ILE A 80 -21.13 14.62 16.26
N ASP A 81 -20.36 15.62 16.67
CA ASP A 81 -20.75 16.60 17.68
C ASP A 81 -21.42 17.80 16.99
N LEU A 82 -22.76 17.77 16.86
CA LEU A 82 -23.54 18.85 16.23
C LEU A 82 -23.32 20.21 16.93
N PRO A 83 -23.37 20.32 18.27
CA PRO A 83 -23.06 21.55 18.98
C PRO A 83 -21.69 22.13 18.60
N PHE A 84 -20.66 21.29 18.52
CA PHE A 84 -19.31 21.73 18.13
C PHE A 84 -19.27 22.30 16.71
N ILE A 85 -19.96 21.65 15.76
CA ILE A 85 -20.04 22.13 14.36
C ILE A 85 -20.72 23.49 14.29
N ILE A 86 -21.82 23.68 15.03
CA ILE A 86 -22.55 24.95 15.02
C ILE A 86 -21.68 26.07 15.62
N ALA A 87 -20.94 25.78 16.68
CA ALA A 87 -20.02 26.75 17.30
C ALA A 87 -18.83 27.12 16.39
N ASN A 88 -18.31 26.16 15.61
CA ASN A 88 -17.11 26.31 14.77
C ASN A 88 -17.41 26.31 13.26
N LEU A 89 -18.62 26.69 12.88
CA LEU A 89 -19.17 26.49 11.54
C LEU A 89 -18.31 27.16 10.46
N GLY A 90 -17.78 28.35 10.75
CA GLY A 90 -16.85 29.07 9.88
C GLY A 90 -15.56 28.30 9.61
N THR A 91 -14.89 27.83 10.67
CA THR A 91 -13.65 27.04 10.57
C THR A 91 -13.89 25.74 9.80
N VAL A 92 -14.97 25.03 10.12
CA VAL A 92 -15.33 23.76 9.46
C VAL A 92 -15.60 23.96 7.97
N LEU A 93 -16.36 25.00 7.59
CA LEU A 93 -16.63 25.30 6.18
C LEU A 93 -15.38 25.70 5.40
N VAL A 94 -14.51 26.52 5.99
CA VAL A 94 -13.24 26.90 5.36
C VAL A 94 -12.36 25.67 5.14
N LEU A 95 -12.21 24.81 6.14
CA LEU A 95 -11.46 23.56 6.01
C LEU A 95 -12.08 22.63 4.97
N LEU A 96 -13.39 22.47 4.97
CA LEU A 96 -14.09 21.65 3.98
C LEU A 96 -13.86 22.15 2.56
N PHE A 97 -13.98 23.47 2.36
CA PHE A 97 -13.77 24.11 1.05
C PHE A 97 -12.32 23.99 0.61
N VAL A 98 -11.38 24.30 1.49
CA VAL A 98 -9.94 24.16 1.21
C VAL A 98 -9.63 22.73 0.85
N VAL A 99 -10.00 21.74 1.67
CA VAL A 99 -9.68 20.34 1.37
C VAL A 99 -10.33 19.87 0.07
N THR A 100 -11.59 20.23 -0.19
CA THR A 100 -12.30 19.77 -1.40
C THR A 100 -11.76 20.43 -2.67
N ILE A 101 -11.63 21.76 -2.68
CA ILE A 101 -11.19 22.51 -3.87
C ILE A 101 -9.69 22.31 -4.10
N PHE A 102 -8.87 22.44 -3.07
CA PHE A 102 -7.42 22.29 -3.19
C PHE A 102 -7.05 20.89 -3.64
N LYS A 103 -7.64 19.84 -3.06
CA LYS A 103 -7.35 18.45 -3.44
C LYS A 103 -7.86 18.14 -4.86
N THR A 104 -9.03 18.65 -5.25
CA THR A 104 -9.51 18.54 -6.64
C THR A 104 -8.57 19.24 -7.62
N ALA A 105 -8.12 20.46 -7.32
CA ALA A 105 -7.23 21.24 -8.17
C ALA A 105 -5.83 20.61 -8.28
N MET A 106 -5.29 20.14 -7.16
CA MET A 106 -4.02 19.42 -7.10
C MET A 106 -4.08 18.14 -7.93
N ASN A 107 -5.11 17.31 -7.72
CA ASN A 107 -5.31 16.08 -8.50
C ASN A 107 -5.47 16.37 -10.01
N THR A 108 -6.23 17.41 -10.36
CA THR A 108 -6.45 17.78 -11.77
C THR A 108 -5.15 18.23 -12.42
N THR A 109 -4.36 19.03 -11.71
CA THR A 109 -3.06 19.50 -12.18
C THR A 109 -2.11 18.32 -12.39
N ILE A 110 -2.04 17.39 -11.44
CA ILE A 110 -1.23 16.18 -11.57
C ILE A 110 -1.67 15.37 -12.79
N LEU A 111 -2.95 15.03 -12.92
CA LEU A 111 -3.44 14.26 -14.08
C LEU A 111 -3.20 14.99 -15.41
N LYS A 112 -3.28 16.31 -15.42
CA LYS A 112 -2.97 17.12 -16.59
C LYS A 112 -1.49 17.02 -16.96
N LEU A 113 -0.58 17.07 -15.98
CA LEU A 113 0.86 16.88 -16.19
C LEU A 113 1.19 15.46 -16.68
N LEU A 114 0.38 14.46 -16.31
CA LEU A 114 0.47 13.10 -16.85
C LEU A 114 -0.12 12.96 -18.27
N GLY A 115 -0.64 14.04 -18.86
CA GLY A 115 -1.12 14.07 -20.24
C GLY A 115 -2.60 13.76 -20.42
N GLN A 116 -3.41 13.74 -19.35
CA GLN A 116 -4.85 13.51 -19.48
C GLN A 116 -5.57 14.68 -20.18
N PRO A 117 -6.62 14.40 -20.97
CA PRO A 117 -7.56 15.41 -21.45
C PRO A 117 -8.17 16.17 -20.27
N TRP A 118 -8.37 17.49 -20.42
CA TRP A 118 -8.94 18.34 -19.36
C TRP A 118 -10.25 17.80 -18.74
N PRO A 119 -11.23 17.35 -19.55
CA PRO A 119 -12.49 16.89 -18.99
C PRO A 119 -12.36 15.59 -18.18
N GLN A 120 -11.53 14.67 -18.64
CA GLN A 120 -11.24 13.41 -17.94
C GLN A 120 -10.44 13.65 -16.66
N ALA A 121 -9.41 14.52 -16.73
CA ALA A 121 -8.59 14.88 -15.58
C ALA A 121 -9.44 15.50 -14.46
N PHE A 122 -10.34 16.42 -14.80
CA PHE A 122 -11.23 17.04 -13.84
C PHE A 122 -12.18 16.03 -13.19
N MET A 123 -12.83 15.19 -14.01
CA MET A 123 -13.83 14.26 -13.51
C MET A 123 -13.25 13.16 -12.62
N VAL A 124 -12.09 12.60 -12.98
CA VAL A 124 -11.35 11.66 -12.12
C VAL A 124 -10.90 12.33 -10.83
N SER A 125 -10.46 13.58 -10.90
CA SER A 125 -10.00 14.33 -9.72
C SER A 125 -11.11 14.62 -8.72
N VAL A 126 -12.32 14.94 -9.20
CA VAL A 126 -13.51 15.15 -8.37
C VAL A 126 -13.82 13.88 -7.58
N VAL A 127 -13.78 12.71 -8.22
CA VAL A 127 -14.04 11.42 -7.56
C VAL A 127 -12.95 11.10 -6.53
N LEU A 128 -11.68 11.41 -6.83
CA LEU A 128 -10.54 11.17 -5.93
C LEU A 128 -10.40 12.21 -4.81
N SER A 129 -11.06 13.36 -4.91
CA SER A 129 -10.88 14.47 -3.96
C SER A 129 -11.58 14.23 -2.62
N GLN A 130 -12.42 13.22 -2.51
CA GLN A 130 -13.15 12.94 -1.29
C GLN A 130 -12.20 12.58 -0.14
N ILE A 131 -12.52 13.02 1.08
CA ILE A 131 -11.79 12.59 2.27
C ILE A 131 -12.17 11.14 2.55
N GLY A 132 -11.16 10.27 2.59
CA GLY A 132 -11.36 8.86 2.90
C GLY A 132 -11.47 8.61 4.41
N GLU A 133 -12.18 7.56 4.76
CA GLU A 133 -12.35 7.00 6.12
C GLU A 133 -11.06 6.77 6.90
N PHE A 134 -9.96 6.54 6.19
CA PHE A 134 -8.63 6.39 6.75
C PHE A 134 -8.14 7.63 7.50
N SER A 135 -8.59 8.83 7.12
CA SER A 135 -8.21 10.06 7.81
C SER A 135 -8.78 10.09 9.22
N PHE A 136 -10.01 9.62 9.39
CA PHE A 136 -10.66 9.47 10.68
C PHE A 136 -9.92 8.43 11.55
N LEU A 137 -9.61 7.26 10.99
CA LEU A 137 -8.86 6.22 11.71
C LEU A 137 -7.49 6.74 12.16
N LEU A 138 -6.77 7.46 11.29
CA LEU A 138 -5.46 8.02 11.61
C LEU A 138 -5.55 9.09 12.69
N SER A 139 -6.56 9.96 12.66
CA SER A 139 -6.77 10.95 13.72
C SER A 139 -7.10 10.29 15.06
N LYS A 140 -7.90 9.22 15.08
CA LYS A 140 -8.16 8.47 16.31
C LYS A 140 -6.87 7.86 16.88
N THR A 141 -6.09 7.18 16.05
CA THR A 141 -4.79 6.62 16.48
C THR A 141 -3.81 7.74 16.90
N GLY A 142 -3.85 8.89 16.24
CA GLY A 142 -3.06 10.07 16.61
C GLY A 142 -3.45 10.63 17.98
N LEU A 143 -4.74 10.62 18.34
CA LEU A 143 -5.21 11.02 19.66
C LEU A 143 -4.75 10.02 20.72
N GLU A 144 -4.89 8.71 20.45
CA GLU A 144 -4.42 7.64 21.34
C GLU A 144 -2.90 7.70 21.57
N ALA A 145 -2.15 8.12 20.55
CA ALA A 145 -0.70 8.36 20.64
C ALA A 145 -0.33 9.70 21.29
N GLY A 146 -1.30 10.55 21.66
CA GLY A 146 -1.08 11.88 22.23
C GLY A 146 -0.50 12.91 21.26
N LEU A 147 -0.55 12.67 19.95
CA LEU A 147 -0.03 13.57 18.92
C LEU A 147 -0.98 14.71 18.57
N ILE A 148 -2.29 14.53 18.80
CA ILE A 148 -3.32 15.53 18.55
C ILE A 148 -4.21 15.69 19.79
N GLY A 149 -4.79 16.88 19.98
CA GLY A 149 -5.81 17.12 21.01
C GLY A 149 -7.21 16.69 20.57
N GLU A 150 -8.13 16.57 21.54
CA GLU A 150 -9.53 16.21 21.27
C GLU A 150 -10.23 17.19 20.32
N GLU A 151 -9.91 18.48 20.41
CA GLU A 151 -10.48 19.51 19.54
C GLU A 151 -10.14 19.26 18.07
N VAL A 152 -8.90 18.87 17.78
CA VAL A 152 -8.44 18.51 16.43
C VAL A 152 -9.15 17.26 15.95
N LEU A 153 -9.36 16.26 16.83
CA LEU A 153 -10.14 15.07 16.46
C LEU A 153 -11.58 15.46 16.07
N ARG A 154 -12.27 16.29 16.87
CA ARG A 154 -13.63 16.75 16.58
C ARG A 154 -13.70 17.53 15.26
N LEU A 155 -12.71 18.37 14.98
CA LEU A 155 -12.56 19.07 13.70
C LEU A 155 -12.39 18.11 12.52
N VAL A 156 -11.48 17.13 12.62
CA VAL A 156 -11.25 16.16 11.53
C VAL A 156 -12.48 15.30 11.30
N VAL A 157 -13.15 14.85 12.38
CA VAL A 157 -14.41 14.11 12.29
C VAL A 157 -15.45 14.95 11.55
N ALA A 158 -15.72 16.18 12.00
CA ALA A 158 -16.71 17.07 11.40
C ALA A 158 -16.46 17.30 9.90
N VAL A 159 -15.23 17.65 9.53
CA VAL A 159 -14.85 17.90 8.12
C VAL A 159 -14.96 16.63 7.29
N THR A 160 -14.55 15.47 7.83
CA THR A 160 -14.65 14.18 7.13
C THR A 160 -16.10 13.81 6.87
N VAL A 161 -16.99 13.91 7.87
CA VAL A 161 -18.41 13.57 7.69
C VAL A 161 -19.08 14.51 6.70
N LEU A 162 -18.87 15.82 6.83
CA LEU A 162 -19.43 16.79 5.91
C LEU A 162 -18.91 16.57 4.48
N SER A 163 -17.63 16.23 4.31
CA SER A 163 -17.07 15.88 3.01
C SER A 163 -17.72 14.63 2.42
N LEU A 164 -17.93 13.58 3.23
CA LEU A 164 -18.62 12.36 2.79
C LEU A 164 -20.08 12.64 2.40
N ALA A 165 -20.78 13.47 3.17
CA ALA A 165 -22.18 13.86 2.91
C ALA A 165 -22.31 14.74 1.65
N VAL A 166 -21.37 15.66 1.42
CA VAL A 166 -21.36 16.58 0.26
C VAL A 166 -20.91 15.87 -1.02
N SER A 167 -20.08 14.84 -0.95
CA SER A 167 -19.52 14.16 -2.12
C SER A 167 -20.53 13.71 -3.18
N PRO A 168 -21.64 13.01 -2.87
CA PRO A 168 -22.60 12.62 -3.92
C PRO A 168 -23.13 13.84 -4.69
N PHE A 169 -23.36 14.97 -4.00
CA PHE A 169 -23.75 16.22 -4.63
C PHE A 169 -22.61 16.83 -5.46
N TRP A 170 -21.37 16.73 -4.99
CA TRP A 170 -20.18 17.20 -5.69
C TRP A 170 -19.98 16.47 -7.02
N VAL A 171 -20.10 15.13 -7.01
CA VAL A 171 -19.99 14.29 -8.21
C VAL A 171 -21.13 14.57 -9.19
N VAL A 172 -22.37 14.73 -8.73
CA VAL A 172 -23.52 15.08 -9.59
C VAL A 172 -23.34 16.46 -10.22
N THR A 173 -22.84 17.44 -9.46
CA THR A 173 -22.59 18.79 -9.97
C THR A 173 -21.48 18.80 -11.01
N ALA A 174 -20.38 18.08 -10.75
CA ALA A 174 -19.30 17.91 -11.71
C ALA A 174 -19.77 17.23 -13.01
N ARG A 175 -20.65 16.24 -12.91
CA ARG A 175 -21.29 15.60 -14.08
C ARG A 175 -22.09 16.59 -14.92
N ARG A 176 -22.93 17.40 -14.29
CA ARG A 176 -23.73 18.41 -15.00
C ARG A 176 -22.86 19.46 -15.68
N LEU A 177 -21.79 19.90 -15.02
CA LEU A 177 -20.84 20.86 -15.59
C LEU A 177 -20.08 20.26 -16.79
N HIS A 178 -19.76 18.96 -16.72
CA HIS A 178 -19.12 18.24 -17.81
C HIS A 178 -20.05 18.04 -19.01
N GLU A 179 -21.33 17.69 -18.77
CA GLU A 179 -22.37 17.56 -19.81
C GLU A 179 -22.62 18.88 -20.54
N MET A 180 -22.54 20.03 -19.85
CA MET A 180 -22.61 21.37 -20.48
C MET A 180 -21.39 21.70 -21.35
N THR A 181 -20.25 21.04 -21.16
CA THR A 181 -19.01 21.28 -21.91
C THR A 181 -18.90 20.38 -23.16
N GLY A 182 -19.96 19.64 -23.52
CA GLY A 182 -20.07 18.93 -24.81
C GLY A 182 -19.16 17.71 -24.99
N SER A 183 -18.47 17.26 -23.94
CA SER A 183 -17.68 16.03 -23.97
C SER A 183 -18.43 14.97 -23.18
N VAL A 184 -19.18 14.10 -23.87
CA VAL A 184 -19.90 12.99 -23.25
C VAL A 184 -18.87 11.93 -22.86
N VAL A 185 -18.42 11.93 -21.59
CA VAL A 185 -17.67 10.78 -21.06
C VAL A 185 -18.58 10.04 -20.08
N THR A 186 -19.04 8.88 -20.51
CA THR A 186 -20.05 8.08 -19.82
C THR A 186 -19.42 7.40 -18.59
N LEU A 187 -20.19 7.17 -17.50
CA LEU A 187 -19.71 6.44 -16.31
C LEU A 187 -19.10 5.07 -16.65
N ARG A 188 -19.57 4.42 -17.73
CA ARG A 188 -19.01 3.19 -18.27
C ARG A 188 -17.63 3.41 -18.90
N GLU A 189 -17.43 4.51 -19.63
CA GLU A 189 -16.14 4.94 -20.20
C GLU A 189 -15.16 5.41 -19.13
N LEU A 190 -15.63 6.02 -18.04
CA LEU A 190 -14.81 6.38 -16.88
C LEU A 190 -14.42 5.16 -16.07
N MET A 191 -15.35 4.24 -15.80
CA MET A 191 -15.06 2.98 -15.13
C MET A 191 -14.13 2.12 -15.99
N THR A 192 -14.31 2.04 -17.31
CA THR A 192 -13.31 1.40 -18.17
C THR A 192 -12.03 2.23 -18.21
N SER A 193 -12.04 3.56 -18.30
CA SER A 193 -10.79 4.34 -18.37
C SER A 193 -10.00 4.34 -17.07
N VAL A 194 -10.62 4.18 -15.90
CA VAL A 194 -9.95 4.12 -14.59
C VAL A 194 -9.53 2.67 -14.27
N TYR A 195 -10.32 1.66 -14.64
CA TYR A 195 -10.03 0.24 -14.36
C TYR A 195 -9.24 -0.47 -15.49
N SER A 196 -9.27 0.03 -16.73
CA SER A 196 -8.38 -0.41 -17.84
C SER A 196 -7.15 0.50 -18.01
N TYR A 197 -7.12 1.69 -17.39
CA TYR A 197 -5.86 2.43 -17.21
C TYR A 197 -4.86 1.63 -16.40
N GLU A 198 -5.26 0.95 -15.33
CA GLU A 198 -4.27 0.28 -14.48
C GLU A 198 -3.47 -0.80 -15.23
N ALA A 199 -4.02 -1.42 -16.28
CA ALA A 199 -3.27 -2.36 -17.13
C ALA A 199 -2.48 -1.65 -18.24
N ASP A 200 -3.14 -0.80 -19.04
CA ASP A 200 -2.53 -0.23 -20.25
C ASP A 200 -1.80 1.09 -19.99
N PHE A 201 -2.17 1.87 -18.97
CA PHE A 201 -1.44 3.05 -18.52
C PHE A 201 -0.26 2.69 -17.62
N ILE A 202 -0.33 1.65 -16.78
CA ILE A 202 0.90 1.13 -16.15
C ILE A 202 1.82 0.54 -17.23
N ALA A 203 1.30 -0.13 -18.27
CA ALA A 203 2.13 -0.60 -19.40
C ALA A 203 2.68 0.55 -20.28
N ALA A 204 1.88 1.55 -20.64
CA ALA A 204 2.28 2.65 -21.54
C ALA A 204 3.03 3.78 -20.82
N ALA A 205 2.65 4.12 -19.59
CA ALA A 205 3.44 5.00 -18.72
C ALA A 205 4.74 4.28 -18.30
N SER A 206 4.74 2.96 -18.07
CA SER A 206 5.98 2.17 -17.97
C SER A 206 6.80 2.34 -19.23
N LEU A 207 6.27 2.24 -20.44
CA LEU A 207 7.06 2.37 -21.68
C LEU A 207 7.63 3.79 -21.93
N LYS A 208 6.91 4.85 -21.56
CA LYS A 208 7.35 6.24 -21.80
C LYS A 208 8.20 6.81 -20.66
N VAL A 209 7.98 6.34 -19.42
CA VAL A 209 8.77 6.67 -18.23
C VAL A 209 9.99 5.75 -18.11
N ARG A 210 9.97 4.53 -18.67
CA ARG A 210 11.07 3.55 -18.68
C ARG A 210 12.41 4.14 -19.07
N PRO A 211 12.60 4.86 -20.19
CA PRO A 211 13.92 5.34 -20.54
C PRO A 211 14.39 6.45 -19.60
N LYS A 212 13.50 7.37 -19.18
CA LYS A 212 13.87 8.51 -18.33
C LYS A 212 14.09 8.11 -16.87
N PHE A 213 13.26 7.22 -16.33
CA PHE A 213 13.38 6.69 -14.98
C PHE A 213 14.45 5.59 -14.90
N ALA A 214 14.66 4.78 -15.95
CA ALA A 214 15.84 3.91 -16.02
C ALA A 214 17.14 4.70 -16.22
N LEU A 215 17.12 5.87 -16.88
CA LEU A 215 18.26 6.79 -16.89
C LEU A 215 18.47 7.46 -15.52
N ALA A 216 17.41 7.85 -14.83
CA ALA A 216 17.49 8.42 -13.48
C ALA A 216 17.98 7.37 -12.47
N ILE A 217 17.46 6.14 -12.53
CA ILE A 217 17.92 4.99 -11.74
C ILE A 217 19.32 4.53 -12.19
N ARG A 218 19.70 4.58 -13.47
CA ARG A 218 21.11 4.33 -13.88
C ARG A 218 22.05 5.43 -13.41
N ARG A 219 21.62 6.70 -13.38
CA ARG A 219 22.41 7.81 -12.83
C ARG A 219 22.53 7.72 -11.30
N LEU A 220 21.45 7.35 -10.61
CA LEU A 220 21.45 7.08 -9.16
C LEU A 220 22.24 5.82 -8.83
N LYS A 221 22.04 4.71 -9.56
CA LYS A 221 22.78 3.45 -9.37
C LYS A 221 24.25 3.61 -9.70
N ASN A 222 24.64 4.28 -10.80
CA ASN A 222 26.06 4.54 -11.09
C ASN A 222 26.68 5.57 -10.14
N GLY A 223 25.91 6.50 -9.58
CA GLY A 223 26.37 7.45 -8.57
C GLY A 223 26.55 6.83 -7.18
N ILE A 224 25.63 5.95 -6.78
CA ILE A 224 25.62 5.27 -5.48
C ILE A 224 26.56 4.05 -5.50
N GLU A 225 26.54 3.20 -6.54
CA GLU A 225 27.47 2.05 -6.65
C GLU A 225 28.92 2.51 -6.78
N LYS A 226 29.26 3.54 -7.57
CA LYS A 226 30.68 3.96 -7.64
C LYS A 226 31.19 4.48 -6.30
N LYS A 227 30.38 5.24 -5.55
CA LYS A 227 30.83 5.80 -4.27
C LYS A 227 30.95 4.72 -3.19
N TYR A 228 29.95 3.84 -3.08
CA TYR A 228 29.98 2.74 -2.11
C TYR A 228 30.93 1.61 -2.50
N LEU A 229 31.05 1.20 -3.77
CA LEU A 229 32.04 0.18 -4.16
C LEU A 229 33.46 0.67 -3.99
N THR A 230 33.79 1.93 -4.29
CA THR A 230 35.17 2.42 -4.10
C THR A 230 35.54 2.45 -2.61
N GLU A 231 34.59 2.83 -1.75
CA GLU A 231 34.79 2.83 -0.31
C GLU A 231 34.82 1.40 0.28
N LEU A 232 33.98 0.49 -0.23
CA LEU A 232 33.95 -0.92 0.18
C LEU A 232 35.19 -1.68 -0.31
N ILE A 233 35.67 -1.43 -1.54
CA ILE A 233 36.89 -2.02 -2.10
C ILE A 233 38.12 -1.50 -1.34
N ASN A 234 38.17 -0.21 -1.00
CA ASN A 234 39.26 0.31 -0.17
C ASN A 234 39.22 -0.26 1.26
N LYS A 235 38.04 -0.41 1.87
CA LYS A 235 37.91 -1.07 3.18
C LYS A 235 38.25 -2.57 3.12
N LEU A 236 37.87 -3.26 2.05
CA LEU A 236 38.19 -4.68 1.83
C LEU A 236 39.69 -4.89 1.55
N ASN A 237 40.33 -4.04 0.75
CA ASN A 237 41.77 -4.10 0.53
C ASN A 237 42.56 -3.77 1.80
N TYR A 238 42.08 -2.82 2.63
CA TYR A 238 42.67 -2.55 3.94
C TYR A 238 42.53 -3.73 4.91
N LEU A 239 41.36 -4.38 4.92
CA LEU A 239 41.11 -5.60 5.72
C LEU A 239 41.93 -6.79 5.23
N ALA A 240 42.03 -6.99 3.90
CA ALA A 240 42.85 -8.03 3.30
C ALA A 240 44.33 -7.82 3.64
N ALA A 241 44.88 -6.61 3.47
CA ALA A 241 46.25 -6.29 3.84
C ALA A 241 46.53 -6.51 5.34
N ARG A 242 45.55 -6.21 6.21
CA ARG A 242 45.64 -6.48 7.65
C ARG A 242 45.61 -7.98 7.96
N PHE A 243 44.80 -8.76 7.25
CA PHE A 243 44.74 -10.22 7.38
C PHE A 243 45.99 -10.92 6.82
N THR A 244 46.56 -10.47 5.70
CA THR A 244 47.81 -11.03 5.15
C THR A 244 48.99 -10.77 6.09
N LYS A 245 49.03 -9.60 6.73
CA LYS A 245 50.02 -9.28 7.77
C LYS A 245 49.85 -10.16 9.02
N HIS A 246 48.61 -10.55 9.35
CA HIS A 246 48.30 -11.45 10.48
C HIS A 246 48.52 -12.93 10.18
N LEU A 247 48.40 -13.37 8.92
CA LEU A 247 48.68 -14.74 8.48
C LEU A 247 50.18 -14.98 8.30
N SER A 248 50.94 -13.99 7.82
CA SER A 248 52.40 -14.05 7.76
C SER A 248 53.04 -14.14 9.16
N SER A 249 52.45 -13.50 10.16
CA SER A 249 52.90 -13.63 11.56
C SER A 249 52.53 -14.98 12.19
N ARG A 250 51.44 -15.65 11.75
CA ARG A 250 51.10 -17.01 12.20
C ARG A 250 51.85 -18.13 11.46
N GLN A 251 52.20 -17.96 10.19
CA GLN A 251 53.05 -18.94 9.48
C GLN A 251 54.48 -18.98 10.02
N LYS A 252 55.03 -17.86 10.50
CA LYS A 252 56.32 -17.86 11.21
C LYS A 252 56.28 -18.61 12.56
N ILE A 253 55.11 -18.73 13.19
CA ILE A 253 54.94 -19.45 14.46
C ILE A 253 54.76 -20.96 14.19
N ASN A 254 54.05 -21.36 13.13
CA ASN A 254 53.80 -22.77 12.83
C ASN A 254 54.95 -23.48 12.09
N ALA A 255 55.80 -22.76 11.34
CA ALA A 255 57.00 -23.34 10.71
C ALA A 255 58.10 -23.70 11.72
N ALA A 256 57.96 -23.30 12.99
CA ALA A 256 58.86 -23.68 14.08
C ALA A 256 58.45 -25.00 14.77
N ASN A 257 57.28 -25.59 14.45
CA ASN A 257 56.68 -26.63 15.27
C ASN A 257 56.43 -27.99 14.58
N ASP A 258 56.85 -28.20 13.33
CA ASP A 258 56.68 -29.50 12.64
C ASP A 258 57.96 -29.98 11.92
N ASN A 259 58.74 -30.83 12.61
CA ASN A 259 59.57 -31.92 12.05
C ASN A 259 59.91 -32.93 13.18
N PRO A 260 60.06 -34.25 12.91
CA PRO A 260 59.02 -35.29 12.89
C PRO A 260 59.27 -36.39 13.95
N LEU A 261 58.41 -37.42 13.98
CA LEU A 261 58.59 -38.85 14.36
C LEU A 261 57.25 -39.37 14.96
N GLY A 262 56.54 -40.40 14.49
CA GLY A 262 56.87 -41.52 13.62
C GLY A 262 56.71 -42.85 14.37
N LYS A 263 55.68 -43.65 13.99
CA LYS A 263 55.57 -45.13 13.98
C LYS A 263 54.54 -45.87 14.90
N LYS A 264 53.84 -46.80 14.21
CA LYS A 264 53.47 -48.20 14.52
C LYS A 264 52.02 -48.57 15.00
N ASN A 265 51.22 -49.06 14.03
CA ASN A 265 50.47 -50.35 13.86
C ASN A 265 50.45 -51.38 15.03
N PRO A 266 49.63 -52.50 15.05
CA PRO A 266 48.44 -52.94 14.26
C PRO A 266 47.28 -53.67 15.05
N GLU A 267 46.25 -54.12 14.31
CA GLU A 267 45.49 -55.41 14.44
C GLU A 267 44.39 -55.65 15.51
N LYS A 268 43.13 -55.86 15.06
CA LYS A 268 42.44 -57.18 15.11
C LYS A 268 41.13 -57.26 14.29
N LYS A 269 41.04 -58.35 13.53
CA LYS A 269 39.95 -58.93 12.72
C LYS A 269 38.72 -59.37 13.57
N VAL A 270 37.46 -59.10 13.19
CA VAL A 270 36.50 -59.92 12.40
C VAL A 270 35.51 -60.79 13.21
N SER A 271 34.21 -60.59 12.89
CA SER A 271 33.11 -61.59 12.75
C SER A 271 32.26 -62.09 13.94
N LYS A 272 30.96 -61.75 13.83
CA LYS A 272 29.70 -62.54 13.89
C LYS A 272 29.34 -63.46 15.08
N SER A 273 28.04 -63.34 15.40
CA SER A 273 27.02 -64.38 15.63
C SER A 273 26.79 -64.93 17.04
N ALA A 274 25.48 -65.03 17.31
CA ALA A 274 24.73 -65.61 18.43
C ALA A 274 24.59 -64.75 19.68
#